data_AF-A0A8C4KAN5-F1
#
_entry.id   AF-A0A8C4KAN5-F1
#
_cell.length_a   1.000
_cell.length_b   1.000
_cell.length_c   1.000
_cell.angle_alpha   90.00
_cell.angle_beta   90.00
_cell.angle_gamma   90.00
#
_symmetry.space_group_name_H-M   'P 1'
#
loop_
_entity.id
_entity.type
_entity.pdbx_description
1 polymer ?
#
loop_
_entity_poly.entity_id
_entity_poly.type
_entity_poly.pdbx_seq_one_letter_code
_entity_poly.pdbx_strand_id
1 'polypeptide(L)'
;MQVAAVLLLLALALVTPSSSAEQTCVLAGLWFNDLGSNMTINSVNKAGEFSGTYHTAVKATSNEIKISPLRGSQHRENNSNQPTFGFTVNWSFSGASPFPSHPVVSPTAP
;
A
#
# COMPACT_ATOMS: atom_id res chain seq x y z
N MET A 1 20.77 -42.72 -35.04
CA MET A 1 19.53 -42.62 -34.23
C MET A 1 19.80 -42.15 -32.80
N GLN A 2 20.77 -42.72 -32.08
CA GLN A 2 21.07 -42.39 -30.67
C GLN A 2 21.43 -40.92 -30.40
N VAL A 3 22.30 -40.32 -31.24
CA VAL A 3 22.86 -38.98 -31.02
C VAL A 3 21.81 -37.89 -31.17
N ALA A 4 20.92 -38.03 -32.17
CA ALA A 4 19.83 -37.08 -32.39
C ALA A 4 18.83 -37.08 -31.23
N ALA A 5 18.54 -38.26 -30.66
CA ALA A 5 17.66 -38.39 -29.49
C ALA A 5 18.27 -37.73 -28.23
N VAL A 6 19.59 -37.90 -28.02
CA VAL A 6 20.30 -37.26 -26.90
C VAL A 6 20.32 -35.74 -27.07
N LEU A 7 20.61 -35.23 -28.26
CA LEU A 7 20.60 -33.79 -28.54
C LEU A 7 19.20 -33.18 -28.36
N LEU A 8 18.15 -33.89 -28.73
CA LEU A 8 16.76 -33.44 -28.54
C LEU A 8 16.39 -33.37 -27.05
N LEU A 9 16.82 -34.34 -26.24
CA LEU A 9 16.61 -34.33 -24.80
C LEU A 9 17.35 -33.18 -24.10
N LEU A 10 18.59 -32.88 -24.53
CA LEU A 10 19.32 -31.71 -24.03
C LEU A 10 18.65 -30.39 -24.43
N ALA A 11 18.13 -30.28 -25.65
CA ALA A 11 17.41 -29.09 -26.11
C ALA A 11 16.12 -28.85 -25.31
N LEU A 12 15.35 -29.90 -25.02
CA LEU A 12 14.15 -29.80 -24.18
C LEU A 12 14.46 -29.40 -22.74
N ALA A 13 15.59 -29.85 -22.18
CA ALA A 13 16.01 -29.50 -20.82
C ALA A 13 16.42 -28.03 -20.65
N LEU A 14 16.81 -27.34 -21.73
CA LEU A 14 17.15 -25.91 -21.72
C LEU A 14 15.93 -24.99 -21.85
N VAL A 15 14.76 -25.52 -22.22
CA VAL A 15 13.52 -24.74 -22.31
C VAL A 15 12.84 -24.77 -20.94
N THR A 16 13.38 -24.03 -19.98
CA THR A 16 12.60 -23.65 -18.80
C THR A 16 11.72 -22.47 -19.18
N PRO A 17 10.38 -22.60 -19.24
CA PRO A 17 9.53 -21.43 -19.34
C PRO A 17 9.72 -20.62 -18.06
N SER A 18 10.55 -19.58 -18.13
CA SER A 18 10.61 -18.53 -17.13
C SER A 18 9.29 -17.78 -17.20
N SER A 19 8.27 -18.33 -16.54
CA SER A 19 7.07 -17.60 -16.19
C SER A 19 7.50 -16.52 -15.20
N SER A 20 7.91 -15.37 -15.74
CA SER A 20 7.88 -14.14 -14.98
C SER A 20 6.40 -13.83 -14.79
N ALA A 21 5.79 -14.44 -13.77
CA ALA A 21 4.48 -14.01 -13.29
C ALA A 21 4.56 -12.49 -13.20
N GLU A 22 3.73 -11.76 -13.95
CA GLU A 22 3.69 -10.30 -13.88
C GLU A 22 3.55 -9.94 -12.41
N GLN A 23 4.62 -9.40 -11.81
CA GLN A 23 4.61 -8.98 -10.42
C GLN A 23 3.71 -7.76 -10.35
N THR A 24 2.44 -7.99 -10.11
CA THR A 24 1.49 -6.95 -9.75
C THR A 24 1.78 -6.56 -8.31
N CYS A 25 2.11 -5.29 -8.07
CA CYS A 25 2.31 -4.79 -6.71
C CYS A 25 0.96 -4.78 -5.98
N VAL A 26 0.80 -5.67 -5.00
CA VAL A 26 -0.42 -5.80 -4.20
C VAL A 26 -0.24 -5.06 -2.88
N LEU A 27 -1.02 -3.99 -2.68
CA LEU A 27 -0.91 -3.14 -1.49
C LEU A 27 -1.55 -3.76 -0.24
N ALA A 28 -2.54 -4.65 -0.40
CA ALA A 28 -3.20 -5.33 0.71
C ALA A 28 -2.22 -6.26 1.43
N GLY A 29 -2.10 -6.12 2.76
CA GLY A 29 -1.15 -6.88 3.56
C GLY A 29 -0.69 -6.16 4.82
N LEU A 30 0.29 -6.77 5.49
CA LEU A 30 1.01 -6.17 6.61
C LEU A 30 2.32 -5.58 6.12
N TRP A 31 2.61 -4.36 6.55
CA TRP A 31 3.80 -3.62 6.16
C TRP A 31 4.52 -3.06 7.37
N PHE A 32 5.83 -2.97 7.26
CA PHE A 32 6.70 -2.36 8.25
C PHE A 32 7.55 -1.30 7.55
N ASN A 33 7.88 -0.21 8.26
CA ASN A 33 8.85 0.77 7.80
C ASN A 33 10.14 0.72 8.62
N ASP A 34 11.17 1.41 8.16
CA ASP A 34 12.49 1.42 8.79
C ASP A 34 12.52 2.07 10.18
N LEU A 35 11.46 2.81 10.55
CA LEU A 35 11.28 3.38 11.88
C LEU A 35 10.64 2.40 12.87
N GLY A 36 10.28 1.18 12.43
CA GLY A 36 9.63 0.16 13.25
C GLY A 36 8.12 0.31 13.38
N SER A 37 7.49 1.19 12.60
CA SER A 37 6.02 1.29 12.54
C SER A 37 5.46 0.12 11.74
N ASN A 38 4.22 -0.27 12.03
CA ASN A 38 3.50 -1.27 11.25
C ASN A 38 2.16 -0.72 10.74
N MET A 39 1.71 -1.22 9.59
CA MET A 39 0.38 -0.94 9.06
C MET A 39 -0.24 -2.19 8.46
N THR A 40 -1.57 -2.30 8.56
CA THR A 40 -2.36 -3.30 7.85
C THR A 40 -3.22 -2.59 6.84
N ILE A 41 -3.10 -2.95 5.57
CA ILE A 41 -3.94 -2.45 4.48
C ILE A 41 -4.91 -3.56 4.07
N ASN A 42 -6.21 -3.27 4.11
CA ASN A 42 -7.26 -4.18 3.68
C ASN A 42 -7.29 -4.30 2.15
N SER A 43 -8.21 -5.12 1.63
CA SER A 43 -8.40 -5.26 0.19
C SER A 43 -8.69 -3.92 -0.49
N VAL A 44 -8.08 -3.73 -1.66
CA VAL A 44 -8.31 -2.57 -2.54
C VAL A 44 -9.58 -2.82 -3.35
N ASN A 45 -10.60 -1.98 -3.18
CA ASN A 45 -11.89 -2.12 -3.87
C ASN A 45 -11.79 -1.75 -5.35
N LYS A 46 -12.85 -1.99 -6.13
CA LYS A 46 -12.92 -1.70 -7.59
C LYS A 46 -12.72 -0.22 -7.99
N ALA A 47 -12.83 0.72 -7.06
CA ALA A 47 -12.52 2.13 -7.30
C ALA A 47 -11.05 2.49 -6.98
N GLY A 48 -10.29 1.55 -6.41
CA GLY A 48 -8.90 1.76 -6.01
C GLY A 48 -8.78 2.19 -4.56
N GLU A 49 -9.90 2.31 -3.85
CA GLU A 49 -9.92 2.75 -2.47
C GLU A 49 -9.59 1.59 -1.52
N PHE A 50 -8.95 1.92 -0.41
CA PHE A 50 -8.65 0.98 0.65
C PHE A 50 -8.76 1.65 2.02
N SER A 51 -8.87 0.81 3.04
CA SER A 51 -8.82 1.20 4.45
C SER A 51 -7.81 0.32 5.18
N GLY A 52 -7.48 0.70 6.40
CA GLY A 52 -6.54 -0.06 7.20
C GLY A 52 -6.29 0.55 8.57
N THR A 53 -5.22 0.11 9.19
CA THR A 53 -4.72 0.65 10.45
C THR A 53 -3.23 0.96 10.35
N TYR A 54 -2.81 1.98 11.10
CA TYR A 54 -1.42 2.38 11.25
C TYR A 54 -1.06 2.41 12.73
N HIS A 55 0.02 1.72 13.09
CA HIS A 55 0.64 1.77 14.42
C HIS A 55 2.03 2.38 14.27
N THR A 56 2.16 3.66 14.62
CA THR A 56 3.45 4.35 14.56
C THR A 56 4.36 3.95 15.70
N ALA A 57 5.66 3.84 15.44
CA ALA A 57 6.68 3.65 16.48
C ALA A 57 7.19 4.98 17.07
N VAL A 58 6.92 6.10 16.39
CA VAL A 58 7.41 7.43 16.77
C VAL A 58 6.26 8.44 16.83
N LYS A 59 6.37 9.43 17.71
CA LYS A 59 5.40 10.53 17.85
C LYS A 59 6.12 11.85 18.16
N ALA A 60 5.54 12.95 17.72
CA ALA A 60 5.97 14.30 18.07
C ALA A 60 5.24 14.87 19.31
N THR A 61 4.23 14.15 19.82
CA THR A 61 3.40 14.57 20.96
C THR A 61 3.78 13.80 22.24
N SER A 62 3.33 14.26 23.40
CA SER A 62 3.46 13.51 24.66
C SER A 62 2.40 12.42 24.83
N ASN A 63 1.28 12.51 24.12
CA ASN A 63 0.14 11.59 24.20
C ASN A 63 0.51 10.14 23.89
N GLU A 64 -0.05 9.17 24.60
CA GLU A 64 0.17 7.74 24.35
C GLU A 64 -0.12 7.35 22.89
N ILE A 65 0.77 6.57 22.27
CA ILE A 65 0.57 6.07 20.91
C ILE A 65 -0.62 5.10 20.90
N LYS A 66 -1.53 5.29 19.94
CA LYS A 66 -2.66 4.39 19.71
C LYS A 66 -2.73 4.00 18.24
N ILE A 67 -3.17 2.78 17.98
CA ILE A 67 -3.50 2.33 16.62
C ILE A 67 -4.52 3.31 16.03
N SER A 68 -4.24 3.80 14.83
CA SER A 68 -5.03 4.84 14.17
C SER A 68 -5.54 4.34 12.82
N PRO A 69 -6.79 4.62 12.44
CA PRO A 69 -7.33 4.20 11.14
C PRO A 69 -6.68 4.99 10.00
N LEU A 70 -6.49 4.32 8.86
CA LEU A 70 -6.07 4.93 7.61
C LEU A 70 -7.11 4.70 6.50
N ARG A 71 -7.20 5.64 5.56
CA ARG A 71 -7.98 5.49 4.31
C ARG A 71 -7.17 6.07 3.15
N GLY A 72 -7.23 5.43 1.99
CA GLY A 72 -6.45 5.85 0.84
C GLY A 72 -6.99 5.33 -0.48
N SER A 73 -6.26 5.63 -1.55
CA SER A 73 -6.53 5.14 -2.90
C SER A 73 -5.23 4.80 -3.63
N GLN A 74 -5.33 3.83 -4.54
CA GLN A 74 -4.29 3.38 -5.43
C GLN A 74 -4.73 3.63 -6.87
N HIS A 75 -3.82 4.14 -7.69
CA HIS A 75 -4.01 4.35 -9.11
C HIS A 75 -4.18 2.99 -9.83
N ARG A 76 -5.15 2.93 -10.74
CA ARG A 76 -5.58 1.69 -11.41
C ARG A 76 -5.20 1.59 -12.88
N GLU A 77 -4.38 2.49 -13.42
CA GLU A 77 -3.99 2.39 -14.82
C GLU A 77 -3.37 1.02 -15.11
N ASN A 78 -4.06 0.25 -15.97
CA ASN A 78 -3.85 -1.18 -16.22
C ASN A 78 -2.47 -1.52 -16.79
N ASN A 79 -1.64 -0.51 -17.09
CA ASN A 79 -0.33 -0.67 -17.71
C ASN A 79 0.84 -0.43 -16.74
N SER A 80 0.57 -0.17 -15.45
CA SER A 80 1.62 0.01 -14.46
C SER A 80 1.75 -1.21 -13.54
N ASN A 81 2.89 -1.89 -13.63
CA ASN A 81 3.27 -2.92 -12.65
C ASN A 81 3.52 -2.33 -11.25
N GLN A 82 3.67 -1.00 -11.15
CA GLN A 82 3.94 -0.24 -9.93
C GLN A 82 2.98 0.96 -9.82
N PRO A 83 1.71 0.72 -9.48
CA PRO A 83 0.73 1.79 -9.33
C PRO A 83 1.09 2.72 -8.18
N THR A 84 0.93 4.04 -8.39
CA THR A 84 1.06 5.02 -7.33
C THR A 84 -0.12 4.91 -6.37
N PHE A 85 0.08 5.23 -5.10
CA PHE A 85 -0.98 5.23 -4.10
C PHE A 85 -0.73 6.33 -3.07
N GLY A 86 -1.78 6.70 -2.35
CA GLY A 86 -1.73 7.66 -1.25
C GLY A 86 -2.78 7.35 -0.21
N PHE A 87 -2.54 7.75 1.03
CA PHE A 87 -3.48 7.55 2.13
C PHE A 87 -3.33 8.64 3.18
N THR A 88 -4.38 8.78 3.98
CA THR A 88 -4.42 9.66 5.15
C THR A 88 -4.58 8.80 6.39
N VAL A 89 -3.87 9.15 7.46
CA VAL A 89 -4.02 8.55 8.79
C VAL A 89 -4.77 9.53 9.68
N ASN A 90 -5.86 9.06 10.32
CA ASN A 90 -6.57 9.84 11.33
C ASN A 90 -6.06 9.45 12.72
N TRP A 91 -5.08 10.20 13.22
CA TRP A 91 -4.35 9.90 14.46
C TRP A 91 -5.25 9.97 15.71
N SER A 92 -5.58 8.82 16.28
CA SER A 92 -6.50 8.68 17.41
C SER A 92 -5.95 9.19 18.76
N PHE A 93 -4.73 9.74 18.76
CA PHE A 93 -4.05 10.23 19.96
C PHE A 93 -3.46 11.64 19.81
N SER A 94 -3.62 12.30 18.66
CA SER A 94 -3.00 13.63 18.43
C SER A 94 -3.93 14.81 18.65
N GLY A 95 -5.25 14.59 18.68
CA GLY A 95 -6.25 15.67 18.63
C GLY A 95 -6.28 16.43 17.29
N ALA A 96 -5.36 16.12 16.36
CA ALA A 96 -5.35 16.69 15.02
C ALA A 96 -6.46 16.01 14.19
N SER A 97 -7.60 16.69 14.09
CA SER A 97 -8.57 16.41 13.03
C SER A 97 -7.92 16.72 11.68
N PRO A 98 -8.17 15.94 10.61
CA PRO A 98 -7.71 16.26 9.25
C PRO A 98 -8.34 17.55 8.70
N PHE A 99 -9.31 18.13 9.41
CA PHE A 99 -9.87 19.45 9.10
C PHE A 99 -9.24 20.51 9.99
N PRO A 100 -8.76 21.64 9.44
CA PRO A 100 -8.26 22.72 10.25
C PRO A 100 -9.40 23.26 11.12
N SER A 101 -9.16 23.38 12.43
CA SER A 101 -10.02 24.12 13.35
C SER A 101 -9.85 25.62 13.16
N HIS A 102 -10.00 26.12 11.92
CA HIS A 102 -10.21 27.53 11.72
C HIS A 102 -11.62 27.86 12.23
N PRO A 103 -11.78 28.83 13.16
CA PRO A 103 -13.09 29.37 13.43
C PRO A 103 -13.61 29.95 12.11
N VAL A 104 -14.74 29.47 11.64
CA VAL A 104 -15.54 30.20 10.65
C VAL A 104 -15.87 31.52 11.33
N VAL A 105 -15.15 32.58 10.97
CA VAL A 105 -15.56 33.93 11.29
C VAL A 105 -16.86 34.12 10.54
N SER A 106 -18.00 33.99 11.23
CA SER A 106 -19.28 34.39 10.69
C SER A 106 -19.16 35.84 10.21
N PRO A 107 -19.54 36.16 8.96
CA PRO A 107 -19.67 37.55 8.58
C PRO A 107 -20.76 38.16 9.45
N THR A 108 -20.38 39.13 10.27
CA THR A 108 -21.34 40.02 10.93
C THR A 108 -22.10 40.73 9.80
N ALA A 109 -23.41 40.49 9.74
CA ALA A 109 -24.28 41.18 8.78
C ALA A 109 -24.31 42.70 9.10
N PRO A 110 -24.39 43.57 8.08
CA PRO A 110 -24.67 44.99 8.28
C PRO A 110 -26.08 45.24 8.83
#